data_AF-A0AAN9A6H1-F1
#
_entry.id   AF-A0AAN9A6H1-F1
#
_cell.length_a   1.000
_cell.length_b   1.000
_cell.length_c   1.000
_cell.angle_alpha   90.00
_cell.angle_beta   90.00
_cell.angle_gamma   90.00
#
_symmetry.space_group_name_H-M   'P 1'
#
loop_
_entity.id
_entity.type
_entity.pdbx_description
1 polymer ?
#
loop_
_entity_poly.entity_id
_entity_poly.type
_entity_poly.pdbx_seq_one_letter_code
_entity_poly.pdbx_strand_id
1 'polypeptide(L)'
;MISVSSIFAPSPTVPPTQLRLWHFERTQHENLRNFLFDFPWDDYCTWSRNPDQVALKVAVIMTVGMEAYIPSSTKTFSPLKHWFDRACSMAIPARNRSHQSYQVSPSDLTRSAFIIARNRCTAQIQRSKASFIRRNYRESFVVGDDISKAFDKVWHKALSLFERSSGSLIVR
;
A
#
# COMPACT_ATOMS: atom_id res chain seq x y z
N MET A 1 6.08 12.32 2.82
CA MET A 1 5.53 11.02 2.36
C MET A 1 6.70 10.09 2.14
N ILE A 2 6.90 9.14 3.06
CA ILE A 2 7.96 8.14 2.91
C ILE A 2 7.38 7.04 2.03
N SER A 3 7.89 6.92 0.81
CA SER A 3 7.58 5.82 -0.10
C SER A 3 8.46 4.65 0.29
N VAL A 4 7.87 3.61 0.89
CA VAL A 4 8.58 2.35 1.15
C VAL A 4 8.49 1.51 -0.12
N SER A 5 9.57 1.45 -0.90
CA SER A 5 9.72 0.52 -2.00
C SER A 5 10.37 -0.76 -1.47
N SER A 6 9.62 -1.86 -1.45
CA SER A 6 10.16 -3.19 -1.13
C SER A 6 10.99 -3.71 -2.30
N ILE A 7 12.21 -4.16 -2.02
CA ILE A 7 13.16 -4.72 -2.99
C ILE A 7 12.69 -6.09 -3.51
N PHE A 8 11.73 -6.72 -2.83
CA PHE A 8 11.21 -8.06 -3.14
C PHE A 8 9.92 -8.07 -3.97
N ALA A 9 9.34 -6.92 -4.28
CA ALA A 9 8.19 -6.85 -5.18
C ALA A 9 8.68 -6.60 -6.61
N PRO A 10 8.54 -7.56 -7.55
CA PRO A 10 8.78 -7.26 -8.96
C PRO A 10 7.88 -6.09 -9.36
N SER A 11 8.47 -5.04 -9.93
CA SER A 11 7.73 -3.89 -10.45
C SER A 11 6.71 -4.39 -11.47
N PRO A 12 5.39 -4.27 -11.22
CA PRO A 12 4.41 -4.73 -12.19
C PRO A 12 4.57 -3.87 -13.45
N THR A 13 4.93 -4.51 -14.57
CA THR A 13 5.21 -3.88 -15.86
C THR A 13 3.98 -3.14 -16.42
N VAL A 14 2.80 -3.48 -15.89
CA VAL A 14 1.52 -2.79 -16.11
C VAL A 14 0.81 -2.75 -14.75
N PRO A 15 0.29 -1.60 -14.28
CA PRO A 15 -0.53 -1.56 -13.07
C PRO A 15 -1.69 -2.54 -13.25
N PRO A 16 -1.93 -3.46 -12.30
CA PRO A 16 -3.00 -4.42 -12.46
C PRO A 16 -4.32 -3.67 -12.63
N THR A 17 -5.02 -3.94 -13.74
CA THR A 17 -6.34 -3.36 -14.08
C THR A 17 -7.40 -3.75 -13.06
N GLN A 18 -7.08 -4.69 -12.18
CA GLN A 18 -7.93 -5.17 -11.09
C GLN A 18 -7.15 -5.11 -9.78
N LEU A 19 -7.74 -4.49 -8.77
CA LEU A 19 -7.23 -4.51 -7.41
C LEU A 19 -8.18 -5.32 -6.54
N ARG A 20 -7.64 -6.36 -5.90
CA ARG A 20 -8.32 -7.06 -4.82
C ARG A 20 -8.29 -6.19 -3.58
N LEU A 21 -9.46 -5.82 -3.07
CA LEU A 21 -9.66 -5.05 -1.86
C LEU A 21 -10.23 -5.97 -0.79
N TRP A 22 -9.52 -6.06 0.33
CA TRP A 22 -9.94 -6.84 1.49
C TRP A 22 -10.81 -5.98 2.41
N HIS A 23 -11.96 -6.50 2.81
CA HIS A 23 -12.93 -5.81 3.67
C HIS A 23 -12.74 -6.21 5.12
N PHE A 24 -11.81 -5.55 5.79
CA PHE A 24 -11.41 -5.98 7.13
C PHE A 24 -12.52 -5.87 8.19
N GLU A 25 -13.42 -4.88 8.08
CA GLU A 25 -14.60 -4.77 8.95
C GLU A 25 -15.52 -6.00 8.86
N ARG A 26 -15.46 -6.74 7.75
CA ARG A 26 -16.23 -7.96 7.52
C ARG A 26 -15.43 -9.22 7.83
N THR A 27 -14.25 -9.08 8.44
CA THR A 27 -13.42 -10.23 8.80
C THR A 27 -14.11 -11.07 9.86
N GLN A 28 -14.09 -12.38 9.66
CA GLN A 28 -14.48 -13.36 10.67
C GLN A 28 -13.32 -13.53 11.66
N HIS A 29 -13.13 -12.54 12.54
CA HIS A 29 -11.94 -12.41 13.39
C HIS A 29 -11.68 -13.65 14.26
N GLU A 30 -12.72 -14.22 14.86
CA GLU A 30 -12.62 -15.41 15.69
C GLU A 30 -12.19 -16.64 14.87
N ASN A 31 -12.79 -16.84 13.69
CA ASN A 31 -12.45 -17.95 12.80
C ASN A 31 -11.02 -17.82 12.24
N LEU A 32 -10.61 -16.62 11.84
CA LEU A 32 -9.24 -16.35 11.42
C LEU A 32 -8.25 -16.61 12.56
N ARG A 33 -8.58 -16.19 13.78
CA ARG A 33 -7.75 -16.43 14.96
C ARG A 33 -7.63 -17.92 15.27
N ASN A 34 -8.74 -18.66 15.24
CA ASN A 34 -8.75 -20.10 15.50
C ASN A 34 -7.95 -20.84 14.42
N PHE A 35 -8.14 -20.50 13.14
CA PHE A 35 -7.34 -21.02 12.04
C PHE A 35 -5.84 -20.83 12.26
N LEU A 36 -5.42 -19.61 12.64
CA LEU A 36 -4.01 -19.35 12.93
C LEU A 36 -3.56 -20.04 14.21
N PHE A 37 -4.41 -20.21 15.22
CA PHE A 37 -4.03 -20.86 16.48
C PHE A 37 -3.86 -22.37 16.31
N ASP A 38 -4.75 -23.02 15.56
CA ASP A 38 -4.77 -24.47 15.34
C ASP A 38 -3.72 -24.92 14.31
N PHE A 39 -3.12 -23.97 13.58
CA PHE A 39 -2.10 -24.29 12.59
C PHE A 39 -0.80 -24.77 13.27
N PRO A 40 -0.19 -25.88 12.82
CA PRO A 40 1.02 -26.46 13.43
C PRO A 40 2.28 -25.66 13.06
N TRP A 41 2.43 -24.47 13.65
CA TRP A 41 3.54 -23.57 13.36
C TRP A 41 4.90 -24.17 13.67
N ASP A 42 5.00 -25.01 14.70
CA ASP A 42 6.29 -25.58 15.12
C ASP A 42 6.92 -26.40 13.99
N ASP A 43 6.14 -27.29 13.36
CA ASP A 43 6.61 -28.10 12.24
C ASP A 43 6.90 -27.25 11.00
N TYR A 44 6.10 -26.21 10.76
CA TYR A 44 6.16 -25.41 9.54
C TYR A 44 7.31 -24.40 9.56
N CYS A 45 7.57 -23.79 10.72
CA CYS A 45 8.63 -22.80 10.92
C CYS A 45 10.02 -23.44 11.07
N THR A 46 10.09 -24.69 11.54
CA THR A 46 11.36 -25.43 11.70
C THR A 46 11.70 -26.34 10.51
N TRP A 47 10.80 -26.45 9.54
CA TRP A 47 10.96 -27.33 8.37
C TRP A 47 12.23 -27.07 7.54
N SER A 48 12.69 -25.82 7.44
CA SER A 48 13.91 -25.47 6.69
C SER A 48 14.83 -24.59 7.52
N ARG A 49 16.14 -24.80 7.36
CA ARG A 49 17.17 -23.89 7.88
C ARG A 49 17.29 -22.60 7.08
N ASN A 50 16.66 -22.52 5.90
CA ASN A 50 16.65 -21.32 5.08
C ASN A 50 15.45 -20.43 5.47
N PRO A 51 15.69 -19.24 6.06
CA PRO A 51 14.62 -18.35 6.50
C PRO A 51 13.74 -17.83 5.35
N ASP A 52 14.27 -17.66 4.14
CA ASP A 52 13.49 -17.18 2.99
C ASP A 52 12.42 -18.19 2.58
N GLN A 53 12.76 -19.49 2.64
CA GLN A 53 11.82 -20.57 2.33
C GLN A 53 10.73 -20.69 3.40
N VAL A 54 11.09 -20.51 4.67
CA VAL A 54 10.13 -20.48 5.78
C VAL A 54 9.20 -19.28 5.64
N ALA A 55 9.74 -18.09 5.35
CA ALA A 55 8.94 -16.87 5.17
C ALA A 55 7.94 -17.01 4.00
N LEU A 56 8.37 -17.57 2.86
CA LEU A 56 7.47 -17.82 1.73
C LEU A 56 6.32 -18.76 2.12
N LYS A 57 6.64 -19.82 2.87
CA LYS A 57 5.65 -20.78 3.38
C LYS A 57 4.67 -20.15 4.36
N VAL A 58 5.15 -19.34 5.31
CA VAL A 58 4.30 -18.58 6.23
C VAL A 58 3.38 -17.63 5.44
N ALA A 59 3.90 -16.94 4.42
CA ALA A 59 3.10 -16.05 3.58
C ALA A 59 1.98 -16.81 2.84
N VAL A 60 2.22 -18.04 2.40
CA VAL A 60 1.19 -18.89 1.80
C VAL A 60 0.06 -19.19 2.78
N ILE A 61 0.39 -19.60 4.01
CA ILE A 61 -0.63 -19.93 5.02
C ILE A 61 -1.40 -18.69 5.46
N MET A 62 -0.72 -17.55 5.63
CA MET A 62 -1.38 -16.29 5.88
C MET A 62 -2.35 -15.94 4.75
N THR A 63 -1.94 -16.12 3.49
CA THR A 63 -2.81 -15.88 2.33
C THR A 63 -4.05 -16.78 2.34
N VAL A 64 -3.90 -18.06 2.68
CA VAL A 64 -5.03 -19.01 2.81
C VAL A 64 -5.99 -18.56 3.91
N GLY A 65 -5.48 -18.15 5.08
CA GLY A 65 -6.31 -17.61 6.16
C GLY A 65 -7.06 -16.35 5.75
N MET A 66 -6.36 -15.43 5.08
CA MET A 66 -6.97 -14.20 4.55
C MET A 66 -8.08 -14.53 3.54
N GLU A 67 -7.82 -15.43 2.58
CA GLU A 67 -8.79 -15.85 1.56
C GLU A 67 -10.04 -16.52 2.15
N ALA A 68 -9.88 -17.28 3.23
CA ALA A 68 -10.99 -17.98 3.88
C ALA A 68 -11.84 -17.06 4.77
N TYR A 69 -11.23 -16.12 5.49
CA TYR A 69 -11.89 -15.41 6.60
C TYR A 69 -12.01 -13.90 6.44
N ILE A 70 -11.34 -13.31 5.45
CA ILE A 70 -11.45 -11.88 5.12
C ILE A 70 -12.17 -11.76 3.78
N PRO A 71 -13.42 -11.27 3.75
CA PRO A 71 -14.11 -11.03 2.49
C PRO A 71 -13.31 -10.05 1.63
N SER A 72 -13.27 -10.31 0.32
CA SER A 72 -12.64 -9.39 -0.63
C SER A 72 -13.56 -9.06 -1.81
N SER A 73 -13.34 -7.89 -2.40
CA SER A 73 -13.93 -7.50 -3.67
C SER A 73 -12.85 -7.18 -4.69
N THR A 74 -13.16 -7.41 -5.96
CA THR A 74 -12.27 -7.01 -7.05
C THR A 74 -12.77 -5.69 -7.63
N LYS A 75 -11.97 -4.64 -7.56
CA LYS A 75 -12.25 -3.38 -8.25
C LYS A 75 -11.43 -3.31 -9.53
N THR A 76 -12.11 -3.21 -10.66
CA THR A 76 -11.49 -2.90 -11.95
C THR A 76 -11.21 -1.39 -12.03
N PHE A 77 -9.97 -1.02 -12.30
CA PHE A 77 -9.62 0.35 -12.64
C PHE A 77 -9.56 0.48 -14.17
N SER A 78 -10.25 1.49 -14.69
CA SER A 78 -10.02 1.89 -16.08
C SER A 78 -8.61 2.49 -16.20
N PRO A 79 -7.84 2.16 -17.25
CA PRO A 79 -6.53 2.77 -17.53
C PRO A 79 -6.62 4.28 -17.81
N LEU A 80 -7.82 4.82 -18.03
CA LEU A 80 -8.07 6.26 -18.05
C LEU A 80 -7.86 6.83 -16.65
N LYS A 81 -6.95 7.81 -16.51
CA LYS A 81 -6.72 8.56 -15.27
C LYS A 81 -7.99 9.34 -14.90
N HIS A 82 -8.94 8.69 -14.24
CA HIS A 82 -10.23 9.24 -13.85
C HIS A 82 -10.12 10.31 -12.75
N TRP A 83 -8.94 10.42 -12.10
CA TRP A 83 -8.58 11.55 -11.25
C TRP A 83 -8.06 12.77 -12.03
N PHE A 84 -7.62 12.59 -13.28
CA PHE A 84 -7.10 13.66 -14.14
C PHE A 84 -8.26 14.25 -14.95
N ASP A 85 -8.89 15.26 -14.38
CA ASP A 85 -10.07 15.91 -14.96
C ASP A 85 -9.71 16.97 -16.03
N ARG A 86 -10.75 17.50 -16.69
CA ARG A 86 -10.63 18.60 -17.66
C ARG A 86 -9.90 19.81 -17.08
N ALA A 87 -10.08 20.10 -15.79
CA ALA A 87 -9.42 21.22 -15.15
C ALA A 87 -7.90 20.99 -15.01
N CYS A 88 -7.45 19.78 -14.70
CA CYS A 88 -6.04 19.40 -14.75
C CYS A 88 -5.46 19.51 -16.16
N SER A 89 -6.20 19.01 -17.16
CA SER A 89 -5.82 19.10 -18.58
C SER A 89 -5.65 20.55 -19.04
N MET A 90 -6.50 21.48 -18.58
CA MET A 90 -6.42 22.90 -18.92
C MET A 90 -5.32 23.66 -18.14
N ALA A 91 -5.05 23.26 -16.90
CA ALA A 91 -4.08 23.95 -16.05
C ALA A 91 -2.62 23.75 -16.50
N ILE A 92 -2.30 22.63 -17.14
CA ILE A 92 -0.95 22.33 -17.64
C ILE A 92 -0.55 23.28 -18.80
N PRO A 93 -1.34 23.41 -19.89
CA PRO A 93 -1.08 24.38 -20.94
C PRO A 93 -1.04 25.82 -20.43
N ALA A 94 -1.89 26.19 -19.47
CA ALA A 94 -1.87 27.53 -18.89
C ALA A 94 -0.53 27.84 -18.19
N ARG A 95 -0.03 26.91 -17.37
CA ARG A 95 1.31 27.01 -16.77
C ARG A 95 2.40 27.09 -17.84
N ASN A 96 2.33 26.24 -18.88
CA ASN A 96 3.34 26.20 -19.93
C ASN A 96 3.38 27.50 -20.74
N ARG A 97 2.23 28.09 -21.07
CA ARG A 97 2.14 29.39 -21.73
C ARG A 97 2.80 30.49 -20.89
N SER A 98 2.49 30.56 -19.60
CA SER A 98 3.12 31.55 -18.71
C SER A 98 4.63 31.33 -18.57
N HIS A 99 5.10 30.08 -18.59
CA HIS A 99 6.53 29.76 -18.60
C HIS A 99 7.22 30.23 -19.88
N GLN A 100 6.60 30.00 -21.04
CA GLN A 100 7.10 30.50 -22.33
C GLN A 100 7.14 32.03 -22.35
N SER A 101 6.10 32.72 -21.86
CA SER A 101 6.10 34.19 -21.75
C SER A 101 7.22 34.71 -20.85
N TYR A 102 7.51 34.02 -19.74
CA TYR A 102 8.64 34.35 -18.87
C TYR A 102 10.00 34.12 -19.55
N GLN A 103 10.15 33.04 -20.32
CA GLN A 103 11.37 32.75 -21.07
C GLN A 103 11.64 33.77 -22.19
N VAL A 104 10.59 34.18 -22.92
CA VAL A 104 10.71 35.13 -24.03
C VAL A 104 10.97 36.56 -23.53
N SER A 105 10.34 36.95 -22.41
CA SER A 105 10.48 38.29 -21.84
C SER A 105 10.63 38.20 -20.32
N PRO A 106 11.83 37.93 -19.79
CA PRO A 106 12.07 37.85 -18.36
C PRO A 106 11.84 39.21 -17.68
N SER A 107 10.84 39.30 -16.80
CA SER A 107 10.56 40.45 -15.96
C SER A 107 9.83 40.03 -14.69
N ASP A 108 9.71 40.90 -13.70
CA ASP A 108 8.97 40.60 -12.47
C ASP A 108 7.48 40.32 -12.74
N LEU A 109 6.92 40.99 -13.74
CA LEU A 109 5.55 40.76 -14.19
C LEU A 109 5.37 39.36 -14.79
N THR A 110 6.24 38.94 -15.71
CA THR A 110 6.14 37.61 -16.34
C THR A 110 6.53 36.49 -15.38
N ARG A 111 7.47 36.75 -14.48
CA ARG A 111 7.86 35.84 -13.38
C ARG A 111 6.71 35.61 -12.41
N SER A 112 6.05 36.67 -11.94
CA SER A 112 4.92 36.55 -11.02
C SER A 112 3.73 35.84 -11.68
N ALA A 113 3.44 36.13 -12.95
CA ALA A 113 2.41 35.42 -13.73
C ALA A 113 2.70 33.92 -13.84
N PHE A 114 3.95 33.52 -14.12
CA PHE A 114 4.35 32.11 -14.13
C PHE A 114 4.21 31.45 -12.75
N ILE A 115 4.66 32.09 -11.67
CA ILE A 115 4.53 31.56 -10.31
C ILE A 115 3.05 31.31 -9.96
N ILE A 116 2.17 32.26 -10.28
CA ILE A 116 0.73 32.13 -10.07
C ILE A 116 0.17 30.94 -10.86
N ALA A 117 0.48 30.84 -12.16
CA ALA A 117 0.01 29.76 -13.02
C ALA A 117 0.53 28.38 -12.56
N ARG A 118 1.79 28.30 -12.12
CA ARG A 118 2.40 27.10 -11.55
C ARG A 118 1.68 26.68 -10.28
N ASN A 119 1.48 27.60 -9.33
CA ASN A 119 0.82 27.29 -8.06
C ASN A 119 -0.64 26.86 -8.29
N ARG A 120 -1.36 27.50 -9.22
CA ARG A 120 -2.71 27.09 -9.63
C ARG A 120 -2.74 25.68 -10.22
N CYS A 121 -1.80 25.35 -11.10
CA CYS A 121 -1.67 24.02 -11.70
C CYS A 121 -1.39 22.94 -10.64
N THR A 122 -0.44 23.18 -9.75
CA THR A 122 -0.13 22.28 -8.63
C THR A 122 -1.35 22.09 -7.72
N ALA A 123 -2.02 23.19 -7.33
CA ALA A 123 -3.21 23.12 -6.49
C ALA A 123 -4.34 22.33 -7.15
N GLN A 124 -4.56 22.51 -8.46
CA GLN A 124 -5.59 21.78 -9.19
C GLN A 124 -5.30 20.29 -9.23
N ILE A 125 -4.06 19.89 -9.58
CA ILE A 125 -3.64 18.50 -9.59
C ILE A 125 -3.81 17.85 -8.22
N GLN A 126 -3.43 18.55 -7.15
CA GLN A 126 -3.57 18.03 -5.78
C GLN A 126 -5.04 17.90 -5.36
N ARG A 127 -5.88 18.88 -5.69
CA ARG A 127 -7.33 18.80 -5.41
C ARG A 127 -7.99 17.62 -6.12
N SER A 128 -7.71 17.43 -7.41
CA SER A 128 -8.32 16.35 -8.17
C SER A 128 -7.84 14.98 -7.67
N LYS A 129 -6.56 14.84 -7.31
CA LYS A 129 -6.04 13.65 -6.60
C LYS A 129 -6.72 13.42 -5.26
N ALA A 130 -6.78 14.43 -4.39
CA ALA A 130 -7.38 14.30 -3.05
C ALA A 130 -8.88 13.95 -3.12
N SER A 131 -9.61 14.58 -4.04
CA SER A 131 -11.02 14.28 -4.30
C SER A 131 -11.21 12.84 -4.77
N PHE A 132 -10.35 12.37 -5.69
CA PHE A 132 -10.36 11.00 -6.15
C PHE A 132 -10.07 10.01 -5.01
N ILE A 133 -9.03 10.25 -4.21
CA ILE A 133 -8.69 9.41 -3.05
C ILE A 133 -9.87 9.34 -2.08
N ARG A 134 -10.43 10.50 -1.71
CA ARG A 134 -11.59 10.59 -0.81
C ARG A 134 -12.82 9.84 -1.33
N ARG A 135 -13.04 9.79 -2.65
CA ARG A 135 -14.16 9.07 -3.25
C ARG A 135 -13.94 7.56 -3.30
N ASN A 136 -12.69 7.10 -3.43
CA ASN A 136 -12.40 5.69 -3.73
C ASN A 136 -11.86 4.90 -2.54
N TYR A 137 -11.32 5.58 -1.53
CA TYR A 137 -10.60 4.98 -0.39
C TYR A 137 -11.13 5.46 0.97
N ARG A 138 -12.40 5.88 1.03
CA ARG A 138 -13.04 6.47 2.22
C ARG A 138 -13.08 5.55 3.45
N GLU A 139 -12.80 4.26 3.29
CA GLU A 139 -12.90 3.23 4.35
C GLU A 139 -11.56 2.52 4.66
N SER A 140 -10.51 2.72 3.85
CA SER A 140 -9.30 1.87 3.90
C SER A 140 -8.14 2.41 4.75
N PHE A 141 -8.17 3.68 5.20
CA PHE A 141 -7.02 4.30 5.89
C PHE A 141 -7.08 4.18 7.43
N VAL A 142 -8.26 4.01 8.02
CA VAL A 142 -8.41 3.92 9.49
C VAL A 142 -8.06 2.53 10.02
N VAL A 143 -8.08 1.50 9.18
CA VAL A 143 -8.07 0.09 9.60
C VAL A 143 -6.70 -0.60 9.45
N GLY A 144 -5.77 -0.02 8.68
CA GLY A 144 -4.41 -0.59 8.50
C GLY A 144 -3.54 -0.60 9.77
N ASP A 145 -3.88 0.25 10.75
CA ASP A 145 -3.12 0.39 12.00
C ASP A 145 -3.37 -0.77 12.97
N ASP A 146 -4.57 -1.36 12.98
CA ASP A 146 -4.93 -2.44 13.93
C ASP A 146 -4.46 -3.83 13.48
N ILE A 147 -4.43 -4.10 12.16
CA ILE A 147 -3.90 -5.35 11.61
C ILE A 147 -2.40 -5.43 11.78
N SER A 148 -1.70 -4.31 11.53
CA SER A 148 -0.25 -4.23 11.72
C SER A 148 0.12 -4.54 13.17
N LYS A 149 -0.62 -3.99 14.13
CA LYS A 149 -0.44 -4.30 15.56
C LYS A 149 -0.79 -5.75 15.92
N ALA A 150 -1.81 -6.33 15.30
CA ALA A 150 -2.17 -7.73 15.52
C ALA A 150 -1.10 -8.68 14.95
N PHE A 151 -0.61 -8.38 13.75
CA PHE A 151 0.48 -9.12 13.11
C PHE A 151 1.77 -8.99 13.90
N ASP A 152 2.15 -7.78 14.34
CA ASP A 152 3.33 -7.55 15.18
C ASP A 152 3.26 -8.37 16.47
N LYS A 153 2.09 -8.42 17.13
CA LYS A 153 1.92 -9.26 18.33
C LYS A 153 2.10 -10.75 18.05
N VAL A 154 1.56 -11.24 16.93
CA VAL A 154 1.71 -12.66 16.52
C VAL A 154 3.17 -12.95 16.15
N TRP A 155 3.80 -12.06 15.39
CA TRP A 155 5.18 -12.17 14.92
C TRP A 155 6.17 -12.14 16.09
N HIS A 156 6.04 -11.20 17.02
CA HIS A 156 6.88 -11.14 18.22
C HIS A 156 6.72 -12.39 19.11
N LYS A 157 5.50 -12.93 19.22
CA LYS A 157 5.27 -14.17 19.96
C LYS A 157 5.93 -15.37 19.28
N ALA A 158 5.79 -15.50 17.95
CA ALA A 158 6.44 -16.55 17.17
C ALA A 158 7.97 -16.46 17.24
N LEU A 159 8.53 -15.25 17.15
CA LEU A 159 9.97 -15.01 17.30
C LEU A 159 10.47 -15.44 18.70
N SER A 160 9.72 -15.12 19.76
CA SER A 160 10.09 -15.51 21.12
C SER A 160 10.05 -17.03 21.35
N LEU A 161 9.15 -17.75 20.66
CA LEU A 161 9.09 -19.21 20.69
C LEU A 161 10.27 -19.82 19.93
N PHE A 162 10.63 -19.23 18.79
CA PHE A 162 11.78 -19.62 17.99
C PHE A 162 13.12 -19.45 18.75
N GLU A 163 13.29 -18.34 19.46
CA GLU A 163 14.47 -18.10 20.31
C GLU A 163 14.54 -19.08 21.50
N ARG A 164 13.41 -19.41 22.12
CA ARG A 164 13.34 -20.40 23.21
C ARG A 164 13.61 -21.83 22.73
N SER A 165 13.13 -22.19 21.55
CA SER A 165 13.42 -23.50 20.93
C SER A 165 14.90 -23.61 20.51
N SER A 166 15.52 -22.51 20.10
CA SER A 166 16.94 -22.46 19.73
C SER A 166 17.88 -22.41 20.95
N GLY A 167 17.37 -21.98 22.12
CA GLY A 167 18.09 -21.93 23.39
C GLY A 167 18.13 -23.24 24.18
N SER A 168 17.46 -24.32 23.72
CA SER A 168 17.52 -25.65 24.35
C SER A 168 18.56 -26.55 23.70
N LEU A 169 19.72 -25.99 23.35
CA LEU A 169 20.89 -26.75 22.87
C LEU A 169 22.23 -26.18 23.36
N ILE A 170 22.27 -25.59 24.57
CA ILE A 170 23.50 -25.50 25.39
C ILE A 170 23.10 -25.53 26.87
N VAL A 171 23.03 -26.74 27.45
CA VAL A 171 23.56 -27.14 28.78
C VAL A 171 23.24 -28.63 28.94
N ARG A 172 24.15 -29.48 28.44
CA ARG A 172 24.83 -30.55 29.17
C ARG A 172 25.83 -31.24 28.24
#